data_AF-A0A1G2B6X5-F1
#
_entry.id   AF-A0A1G2B6X5-F1
#
_cell.length_a   1.000
_cell.length_b   1.000
_cell.length_c   1.000
_cell.angle_alpha   90.00
_cell.angle_beta   90.00
_cell.angle_gamma   90.00
#
_symmetry.space_group_name_H-M   'P 1'
#
loop_
_entity.id
_entity.type
_entity.pdbx_description
1 polymer ?
#
loop_
_entity_poly.entity_id
_entity_poly.type
_entity_poly.pdbx_seq_one_letter_code
_entity_poly.pdbx_strand_id
1 'polypeptide(L)'
;MSKTKLVGIVGVIIVLIAGVLVWKFVFTGKTVFTDNPNPLTVTPTLAESVTVAKSIDQTGGAIDLDITAAQVNLQLPANAVFDATDMSLTKIASLNGLPTGTELIAGVQAQPNGLQLNQASNLQFTLPENMTATKAVVGFGYSDDGQEFHYLPVKWNDTTATLSLTGFSGYGLIVIPDYVENTYTPSAQGAQATQKLAIITQNQLKDGGTIDAATTQQIIDILRNWYKAAVKKQTQAAAGDDALFEQAYHEYLSWRSVIQSYGYEDNLRSELSEADALLEKAFTFAVDQSSKRCREKKDITEAARLMWLAKFAQVHGIGDEKNALDKAFQCTNFELSITSTTDDFGSIASLSGTVPLTIDENTLKLTGTNTIPETNPKSGDNPCSSAVVNQTFTVEPTTFSVQTGTQPKIELPLKITDNGAATYDCSTSDYELLVHDSRFWLNGFFSAHRSEMTKIHSENSATFLLQDWEIVNSGGVFARKVYDRSVEGVAEQTTFELLHKPQ
;
A
#
# COMPACT_ATOMS: atom_id res chain seq x y z
N MET A 1 -62.69 -9.55 -45.19
CA MET A 1 -61.53 -9.59 -44.27
C MET A 1 -62.03 -9.44 -42.84
N SER A 2 -61.71 -10.40 -41.99
CA SER A 2 -62.40 -10.70 -40.73
C SER A 2 -62.10 -9.73 -39.57
N LYS A 3 -63.13 -9.41 -38.76
CA LYS A 3 -63.09 -8.62 -37.52
C LYS A 3 -62.14 -9.17 -36.44
N THR A 4 -61.58 -10.37 -36.62
CA THR A 4 -60.58 -10.97 -35.72
C THR A 4 -59.18 -10.35 -35.81
N LYS A 5 -58.86 -9.54 -36.83
CA LYS A 5 -57.54 -8.89 -36.95
C LYS A 5 -57.42 -7.53 -36.24
N LEU A 6 -58.52 -6.91 -35.83
CA LEU A 6 -58.50 -5.58 -35.20
C LEU A 6 -58.23 -5.63 -33.68
N VAL A 7 -58.66 -6.70 -33.00
CA VAL A 7 -58.49 -6.87 -31.55
C VAL A 7 -57.04 -7.18 -31.16
N GLY A 8 -56.28 -7.87 -32.04
CA GLY A 8 -54.87 -8.16 -31.81
C GLY A 8 -53.95 -6.92 -31.91
N ILE A 9 -54.29 -5.94 -32.75
CA ILE A 9 -53.46 -4.76 -32.96
C ILE A 9 -53.65 -3.74 -31.82
N VAL A 10 -54.86 -3.58 -31.29
CA VAL A 10 -55.12 -2.69 -30.15
C VAL A 10 -54.54 -3.24 -28.85
N GLY A 11 -54.62 -4.56 -28.62
CA GLY A 11 -54.01 -5.21 -27.45
C GLY A 11 -52.48 -5.13 -27.43
N VAL A 12 -51.83 -5.29 -28.58
CA VAL A 12 -50.36 -5.18 -28.70
C VAL A 12 -49.87 -3.74 -28.54
N ILE A 13 -50.63 -2.74 -29.00
CA ILE A 13 -50.28 -1.33 -28.81
C ILE A 13 -50.42 -0.91 -27.33
N ILE A 14 -51.42 -1.40 -26.61
CA ILE A 14 -51.58 -1.08 -25.18
C ILE A 14 -50.49 -1.74 -24.33
N VAL A 15 -50.08 -2.97 -24.65
CA VAL A 15 -48.95 -3.65 -23.97
C VAL A 15 -47.60 -3.02 -24.30
N LEU A 16 -47.40 -2.50 -25.52
CA LEU A 16 -46.19 -1.76 -25.89
C LEU A 16 -46.14 -0.36 -25.25
N ILE A 17 -47.26 0.35 -25.13
CA ILE A 17 -47.31 1.66 -24.43
C ILE A 17 -47.14 1.47 -22.93
N ALA A 18 -47.77 0.46 -22.32
CA ALA A 18 -47.54 0.12 -20.91
C ALA A 18 -46.10 -0.37 -20.68
N GLY A 19 -45.54 -1.15 -21.60
CA GLY A 19 -44.14 -1.59 -21.57
C GLY A 19 -43.14 -0.45 -21.71
N VAL A 20 -43.41 0.56 -22.55
CA VAL A 20 -42.57 1.76 -22.71
C VAL A 20 -42.72 2.73 -21.55
N LEU A 21 -43.91 2.83 -20.93
CA LEU A 21 -44.13 3.65 -19.73
C LEU A 21 -43.52 3.00 -18.47
N VAL A 22 -43.59 1.68 -18.32
CA VAL A 22 -42.87 0.92 -17.28
C VAL A 22 -41.36 0.92 -17.55
N TRP A 23 -40.91 0.85 -18.80
CA TRP A 23 -39.49 0.95 -19.15
C TRP A 23 -38.92 2.34 -18.87
N LYS A 24 -39.68 3.42 -19.12
CA LYS A 24 -39.29 4.76 -18.65
C LYS A 24 -39.29 4.83 -17.12
N PHE A 25 -40.29 4.31 -16.41
CA PHE A 25 -40.31 4.38 -14.94
C PHE A 25 -39.26 3.48 -14.24
N VAL A 26 -38.83 2.40 -14.87
CA VAL A 26 -37.83 1.45 -14.33
C VAL A 26 -36.39 1.82 -14.72
N PHE A 27 -36.17 2.55 -15.82
CA PHE A 27 -34.83 2.96 -16.28
C PHE A 27 -34.55 4.47 -16.28
N THR A 28 -35.51 5.34 -15.95
CA THR A 28 -35.22 6.74 -15.58
C THR A 28 -35.17 6.90 -14.06
N GLY A 29 -34.39 6.05 -13.39
CA GLY A 29 -33.83 6.48 -12.11
C GLY A 29 -33.04 7.75 -12.41
N LYS A 30 -33.58 8.92 -12.04
CA LYS A 30 -32.81 10.16 -12.08
C LYS A 30 -31.52 9.90 -11.32
N THR A 31 -30.42 9.77 -12.05
CA THR A 31 -29.10 9.71 -11.45
C THR A 31 -28.93 10.98 -10.61
N VAL A 32 -28.74 10.85 -9.30
CA VAL A 32 -28.69 12.00 -8.37
C VAL A 32 -27.45 12.88 -8.59
N PHE A 33 -26.49 12.41 -9.39
CA PHE A 33 -25.21 13.04 -9.72
C PHE A 33 -25.12 13.40 -11.21
N THR A 34 -26.11 14.13 -11.74
CA THR A 34 -26.11 14.62 -13.14
C THR A 34 -25.56 16.03 -13.28
N ASP A 35 -25.24 16.67 -12.15
CA ASP A 35 -24.77 18.04 -12.11
C ASP A 35 -23.35 18.06 -12.70
N ASN A 36 -23.10 18.95 -13.66
CA ASN A 36 -21.75 19.10 -14.22
C ASN A 36 -20.81 19.57 -13.11
N PRO A 37 -19.66 18.91 -12.91
CA PRO A 37 -18.67 19.35 -11.93
C PRO A 37 -18.30 20.83 -12.12
N ASN A 38 -18.37 21.56 -11.02
CA ASN A 38 -17.86 22.92 -10.87
C ASN A 38 -17.29 23.00 -9.45
N PRO A 39 -16.12 22.39 -9.19
CA PRO A 39 -15.57 22.28 -7.85
C PRO A 39 -15.16 23.66 -7.33
N LEU A 40 -15.38 23.89 -6.03
CA LEU A 40 -14.94 25.11 -5.35
C LEU A 40 -13.49 24.92 -4.86
N THR A 41 -12.67 25.95 -5.03
CA THR A 41 -11.33 26.03 -4.42
C THR A 41 -11.35 27.11 -3.33
N VAL A 42 -10.85 26.76 -2.17
CA VAL A 42 -10.61 27.66 -1.04
C VAL A 42 -9.11 27.85 -0.82
N THR A 43 -8.71 28.81 0.01
CA THR A 43 -7.30 29.00 0.36
C THR A 43 -7.15 29.05 1.88
N PRO A 44 -6.66 27.97 2.50
CA PRO A 44 -6.44 27.90 3.94
C PRO A 44 -5.20 28.71 4.33
N THR A 45 -5.25 29.36 5.49
CA THR A 45 -4.07 29.93 6.16
C THR A 45 -3.85 29.14 7.44
N LEU A 46 -2.68 28.52 7.57
CA LEU A 46 -2.35 27.67 8.72
C LEU A 46 -1.71 28.48 9.84
N ALA A 47 -2.08 28.18 11.09
CA ALA A 47 -1.40 28.69 12.28
C ALA A 47 -0.33 27.68 12.72
N GLU A 48 0.86 27.74 12.11
CA GLU A 48 1.97 26.81 12.35
C GLU A 48 2.41 26.75 13.82
N SER A 49 2.17 27.81 14.60
CA SER A 49 2.42 27.82 16.05
C SER A 49 1.44 26.98 16.86
N VAL A 50 0.37 26.46 16.24
CA VAL A 50 -0.66 25.61 16.82
C VAL A 50 -0.72 24.32 16.02
N THR A 51 0.29 23.48 16.24
CA THR A 51 0.47 22.18 15.60
C THR A 51 0.82 21.11 16.63
N VAL A 52 0.44 19.86 16.35
CA VAL A 52 0.85 18.68 17.10
C VAL A 52 1.23 17.59 16.11
N ALA A 53 2.30 16.87 16.40
CA ALA A 53 2.76 15.75 15.58
C ALA A 53 2.88 14.47 16.43
N LYS A 54 2.59 13.32 15.82
CA LYS A 54 2.66 12.02 16.45
C LYS A 54 2.88 10.93 15.40
N SER A 55 3.79 9.99 15.69
CA SER A 55 3.91 8.75 14.93
C SER A 55 2.79 7.80 15.33
N ILE A 56 2.01 7.33 14.36
CA ILE A 56 0.92 6.37 14.53
C ILE A 56 1.24 5.12 13.71
N ASP A 57 1.06 3.94 14.30
CA ASP A 57 1.29 2.64 13.63
C ASP A 57 -0.03 1.85 13.52
N GLN A 58 0.07 0.57 13.15
CA GLN A 58 -1.10 -0.32 13.01
C GLN A 58 -1.93 -0.50 14.29
N THR A 59 -1.43 -0.14 15.47
CA THR A 59 -2.22 -0.18 16.70
C THR A 59 -3.25 0.95 16.78
N GLY A 60 -3.14 1.97 15.93
CA GLY A 60 -3.98 3.16 15.95
C GLY A 60 -3.55 4.16 17.02
N GLY A 61 -4.44 5.08 17.37
CA GLY A 61 -4.18 6.07 18.41
C GLY A 61 -5.04 7.32 18.29
N ALA A 62 -4.67 8.33 19.06
CA ALA A 62 -5.32 9.63 19.02
C ALA A 62 -4.30 10.76 18.91
N ILE A 63 -4.71 11.84 18.23
CA ILE A 63 -3.99 13.12 18.14
C ILE A 63 -4.91 14.21 18.67
N ASP A 64 -4.50 14.85 19.76
CA ASP A 64 -5.23 15.91 20.45
C ASP A 64 -4.61 17.28 20.16
N LEU A 65 -5.44 18.25 19.76
CA LEU A 65 -5.03 19.62 19.50
C LEU A 65 -6.05 20.60 20.07
N ASP A 66 -5.60 21.51 20.95
CA ASP A 66 -6.41 22.65 21.38
C ASP A 66 -6.21 23.83 20.43
N ILE A 67 -7.29 24.28 19.77
CA ILE A 67 -7.26 25.41 18.84
C ILE A 67 -7.96 26.66 19.39
N THR A 68 -8.17 26.73 20.71
CA THR A 68 -8.88 27.79 21.46
C THR A 68 -10.39 27.82 21.22
N ALA A 69 -10.84 27.68 19.97
CA ALA A 69 -12.27 27.66 19.63
C ALA A 69 -12.92 26.29 19.87
N ALA A 70 -12.12 25.23 19.92
CA ALA A 70 -12.56 23.85 20.10
C ALA A 70 -11.39 23.00 20.64
N GLN A 71 -11.72 21.94 21.37
CA GLN A 71 -10.80 20.81 21.53
C GLN A 71 -10.97 19.88 20.33
N VAL A 72 -9.88 19.63 19.60
CA VAL A 72 -9.86 18.75 18.43
C VAL A 72 -9.22 17.43 18.83
N ASN A 73 -9.90 16.34 18.50
CA ASN A 73 -9.40 15.00 18.73
C ASN A 73 -9.59 14.17 17.45
N LEU A 74 -8.49 13.72 16.86
CA LEU A 74 -8.50 12.75 15.76
C LEU A 74 -8.26 11.35 16.34
N GLN A 75 -9.26 10.49 16.27
CA GLN A 75 -9.17 9.08 16.63
C GLN A 75 -8.92 8.24 15.39
N LEU A 76 -7.75 7.61 15.34
CA LEU A 76 -7.39 6.61 14.35
C LEU A 76 -7.59 5.21 14.95
N PRO A 77 -8.53 4.39 14.42
CA PRO A 77 -8.69 3.03 14.88
C PRO A 77 -7.47 2.16 14.53
N ALA A 78 -7.38 0.98 15.15
CA ALA A 78 -6.40 -0.01 14.77
C ALA A 78 -6.48 -0.32 13.26
N ASN A 79 -5.32 -0.49 12.64
CA ASN A 79 -5.14 -0.67 11.20
C ASN A 79 -5.64 0.50 10.33
N ALA A 80 -5.81 1.72 10.85
CA ALA A 80 -6.04 2.90 10.00
C ALA A 80 -4.86 3.17 9.04
N VAL A 81 -3.66 2.80 9.45
CA VAL A 81 -2.44 2.66 8.63
C VAL A 81 -1.79 1.31 8.91
N PHE A 82 -0.99 0.80 7.98
CA PHE A 82 -0.24 -0.46 8.20
C PHE A 82 1.19 -0.20 8.68
N ASP A 83 1.82 0.84 8.17
CA ASP A 83 3.17 1.25 8.55
C ASP A 83 3.15 2.44 9.50
N ALA A 84 4.16 2.52 10.37
CA ALA A 84 4.36 3.67 11.24
C ALA A 84 4.50 4.94 10.39
N THR A 85 3.60 5.91 10.61
CA THR A 85 3.49 7.13 9.83
C THR A 85 3.54 8.32 10.76
N ASP A 86 4.45 9.26 10.48
CA ASP A 86 4.49 10.55 11.15
C ASP A 86 3.32 11.41 10.67
N MET A 87 2.42 11.73 11.60
CA MET A 87 1.20 12.47 11.34
C MET A 87 1.19 13.79 12.10
N SER A 88 0.54 14.82 11.55
CA SER A 88 0.33 16.08 12.27
C SER A 88 -1.05 16.66 12.05
N LEU A 89 -1.51 17.46 13.02
CA LEU A 89 -2.67 18.34 12.91
C LEU A 89 -2.20 19.78 13.14
N THR A 90 -2.50 20.66 12.19
CA THR A 90 -2.21 22.09 12.28
C THR A 90 -3.50 22.90 12.19
N LYS A 91 -3.70 23.87 13.07
CA LYS A 91 -4.89 24.73 13.04
C LYS A 91 -5.02 25.50 11.72
N ILE A 92 -6.23 25.53 11.16
CA ILE A 92 -6.59 26.49 10.10
C ILE A 92 -7.03 27.79 10.76
N ALA A 93 -6.27 28.86 10.55
CA ALA A 93 -6.53 30.19 11.10
C ALA A 93 -7.65 30.93 10.35
N SER A 94 -7.66 30.81 9.03
CA SER A 94 -8.67 31.42 8.16
C SER A 94 -8.80 30.62 6.86
N LEU A 95 -9.95 30.75 6.20
CA LEU A 95 -10.24 30.09 4.93
C LEU A 95 -10.86 31.11 3.96
N ASN A 96 -10.12 31.45 2.91
CA ASN A 96 -10.59 32.37 1.87
C ASN A 96 -11.30 31.62 0.74
N GLY A 97 -12.21 32.29 0.02
CA GLY A 97 -12.95 31.68 -1.10
C GLY A 97 -14.21 30.91 -0.68
N LEU A 98 -14.59 30.97 0.59
CA LEU A 98 -15.85 30.40 1.08
C LEU A 98 -17.07 31.07 0.42
N PRO A 99 -18.19 30.35 0.26
CA PRO A 99 -19.45 30.94 -0.21
C PRO A 99 -19.86 32.15 0.65
N THR A 100 -20.56 33.10 0.02
CA THR A 100 -20.97 34.33 0.71
C THR A 100 -21.85 34.02 1.92
N GLY A 101 -21.50 34.58 3.08
CA GLY A 101 -22.22 34.37 4.34
C GLY A 101 -21.80 33.12 5.10
N THR A 102 -20.82 32.35 4.60
CA THR A 102 -20.23 31.22 5.33
C THR A 102 -19.11 31.70 6.25
N GLU A 103 -19.08 31.19 7.49
CA GLU A 103 -18.09 31.55 8.49
C GLU A 103 -17.38 30.31 9.04
N LEU A 104 -16.04 30.37 9.17
CA LEU A 104 -15.23 29.32 9.78
C LEU A 104 -15.42 29.30 11.31
N ILE A 105 -15.79 28.14 11.87
CA ILE A 105 -15.83 27.93 13.33
C ILE A 105 -14.49 27.40 13.81
N ALA A 106 -14.04 26.30 13.20
CA ALA A 106 -12.88 25.53 13.60
C ALA A 106 -12.39 24.73 12.40
N GLY A 107 -11.08 24.48 12.30
CA GLY A 107 -10.54 23.64 11.24
C GLY A 107 -9.09 23.25 11.50
N VAL A 108 -8.69 22.13 10.92
CA VAL A 108 -7.34 21.58 10.98
C VAL A 108 -6.92 21.07 9.62
N GLN A 109 -5.63 21.24 9.32
CA GLN A 109 -4.92 20.54 8.26
C GLN A 109 -4.28 19.29 8.85
N ALA A 110 -4.65 18.12 8.35
CA ALA A 110 -3.98 16.86 8.64
C ALA A 110 -2.86 16.61 7.62
N GLN A 111 -1.72 16.10 8.11
CA GLN A 111 -0.58 15.68 7.27
C GLN A 111 -0.12 14.27 7.66
N PRO A 112 0.40 13.45 6.72
CA PRO A 112 0.72 13.78 5.33
C PRO A 112 -0.52 14.03 4.48
N ASN A 113 -0.49 15.07 3.65
CA ASN A 113 -1.59 15.38 2.75
C ASN A 113 -1.77 14.26 1.71
N GLY A 114 -3.01 13.91 1.42
CA GLY A 114 -3.36 12.84 0.47
C GLY A 114 -3.20 11.43 1.02
N LEU A 115 -2.75 11.25 2.28
CA LEU A 115 -2.74 9.94 2.93
C LEU A 115 -4.15 9.36 2.93
N GLN A 116 -4.34 8.20 2.31
CA GLN A 116 -5.58 7.45 2.37
C GLN A 116 -5.54 6.48 3.54
N LEU A 117 -6.64 6.38 4.29
CA LEU A 117 -6.71 5.51 5.46
C LEU A 117 -7.31 4.16 5.08
N ASN A 118 -6.81 3.09 5.69
CA ASN A 118 -7.35 1.74 5.55
C ASN A 118 -8.58 1.51 6.45
N GLN A 119 -8.91 2.45 7.33
CA GLN A 119 -10.11 2.44 8.17
C GLN A 119 -10.60 3.87 8.35
N ALA A 120 -11.92 4.06 8.40
CA ALA A 120 -12.49 5.37 8.67
C ALA A 120 -12.13 5.83 10.09
N SER A 121 -11.61 7.05 10.20
CA SER A 121 -11.25 7.70 11.45
C SER A 121 -12.31 8.72 11.86
N ASN A 122 -12.33 9.12 13.13
CA ASN A 122 -13.26 10.12 13.64
C ASN A 122 -12.49 11.38 14.03
N LEU A 123 -12.83 12.50 13.40
CA LEU A 123 -12.35 13.82 13.80
C LEU A 123 -13.44 14.53 14.60
N GLN A 124 -13.16 14.76 15.87
CA GLN A 124 -14.10 15.37 16.82
C GLN A 124 -13.69 16.80 17.12
N PHE A 125 -14.69 17.68 17.17
CA PHE A 125 -14.57 19.05 17.63
C PHE A 125 -15.53 19.22 18.81
N THR A 126 -14.97 19.31 20.02
CA THR A 126 -15.76 19.67 21.21
C THR A 126 -15.80 21.18 21.34
N LEU A 127 -17.00 21.74 21.13
CA LEU A 127 -17.25 23.18 21.16
C LEU A 127 -17.69 23.65 22.55
N PRO A 128 -17.56 24.95 22.86
CA PRO A 128 -18.16 25.53 24.07
C PRO A 128 -19.70 25.41 24.09
N GLU A 129 -20.32 25.39 25.27
CA GLU A 129 -21.76 25.13 25.46
C GLU A 129 -22.71 26.07 24.70
N ASN A 130 -22.26 27.28 24.33
CA ASN A 130 -23.04 28.25 23.56
C ASN A 130 -23.02 28.01 22.03
N MET A 131 -22.31 26.96 21.58
CA MET A 131 -22.15 26.57 20.19
C MET A 131 -22.70 25.15 19.99
N THR A 132 -24.02 25.00 19.98
CA THR A 132 -24.72 23.71 19.81
C THR A 132 -25.20 23.48 18.37
N ALA A 133 -25.67 22.27 18.07
CA ALA A 133 -26.26 21.82 16.79
C ALA A 133 -27.42 22.70 16.26
N THR A 134 -27.90 23.67 17.04
CA THR A 134 -29.00 24.58 16.69
C THR A 134 -28.63 25.60 15.61
N LYS A 135 -27.33 25.89 15.42
CA LYS A 135 -26.85 26.73 14.31
C LYS A 135 -26.73 25.87 13.05
N ALA A 136 -26.90 26.49 11.87
CA ALA A 136 -26.70 25.88 10.56
C ALA A 136 -25.23 25.49 10.31
N VAL A 137 -24.72 24.50 11.06
CA VAL A 137 -23.32 24.08 11.08
C VAL A 137 -23.16 22.82 10.24
N VAL A 138 -22.24 22.86 9.29
CA VAL A 138 -21.84 21.68 8.51
C VAL A 138 -20.35 21.44 8.65
N GLY A 139 -19.95 20.20 8.42
CA GLY A 139 -18.55 19.87 8.23
C GLY A 139 -18.11 20.33 6.84
N PHE A 140 -16.82 20.56 6.68
CA PHE A 140 -16.21 20.70 5.37
C PHE A 140 -14.99 19.81 5.24
N GLY A 141 -14.67 19.47 4.00
CA GLY A 141 -13.40 18.91 3.58
C GLY A 141 -12.93 19.57 2.30
N TYR A 142 -11.63 19.61 2.09
CA TYR A 142 -11.01 19.92 0.80
C TYR A 142 -9.89 18.91 0.52
N SER A 143 -9.29 18.93 -0.65
CA SER A 143 -8.07 18.20 -1.02
C SER A 143 -6.89 19.15 -1.12
N ASP A 144 -5.69 18.65 -0.86
CA ASP A 144 -4.44 19.39 -0.97
C ASP A 144 -4.45 20.74 -0.23
N ASP A 145 -4.28 21.82 -0.97
CA ASP A 145 -4.17 23.20 -0.53
C ASP A 145 -5.50 23.97 -0.65
N GLY A 146 -6.63 23.25 -0.71
CA GLY A 146 -7.97 23.85 -0.71
C GLY A 146 -8.85 23.49 -1.92
N GLN A 147 -8.42 22.57 -2.77
CA GLN A 147 -9.18 22.12 -3.94
C GLN A 147 -10.36 21.22 -3.55
N GLU A 148 -11.33 21.02 -4.45
CA GLU A 148 -12.46 20.10 -4.20
C GLU A 148 -13.17 20.36 -2.85
N PHE A 149 -13.35 21.62 -2.47
CA PHE A 149 -14.07 21.97 -1.24
C PHE A 149 -15.51 21.45 -1.32
N HIS A 150 -15.95 20.77 -0.26
CA HIS A 150 -17.29 20.19 -0.17
C HIS A 150 -17.76 20.07 1.27
N TYR A 151 -19.08 19.93 1.44
CA TYR A 151 -19.67 19.73 2.77
C TYR A 151 -19.65 18.26 3.20
N LEU A 152 -19.46 18.06 4.50
CA LEU A 152 -19.46 16.75 5.17
C LEU A 152 -20.60 16.69 6.19
N PRO A 153 -21.33 15.57 6.30
CA PRO A 153 -22.29 15.35 7.37
C PRO A 153 -21.61 15.44 8.73
N VAL A 154 -22.31 16.05 9.70
CA VAL A 154 -21.87 16.14 11.08
C VAL A 154 -22.74 15.26 11.95
N LYS A 155 -22.11 14.37 12.73
CA LYS A 155 -22.80 13.67 13.81
C LYS A 155 -22.60 14.45 15.10
N TRP A 156 -23.70 14.86 15.71
CA TRP A 156 -23.69 15.61 16.97
C TRP A 156 -23.92 14.70 18.16
N ASN A 157 -23.13 14.90 19.21
CA ASN A 157 -23.38 14.42 20.55
C ASN A 157 -23.15 15.60 21.51
N ASP A 158 -24.24 16.20 21.99
CA ASP A 158 -24.23 17.46 22.75
C ASP A 158 -23.44 18.58 22.03
N THR A 159 -22.28 18.96 22.56
CA THR A 159 -21.39 20.00 22.01
C THR A 159 -20.28 19.44 21.12
N THR A 160 -20.26 18.11 20.90
CA THR A 160 -19.22 17.44 20.12
C THR A 160 -19.73 17.14 18.72
N ALA A 161 -19.12 17.78 17.74
CA ALA A 161 -19.32 17.50 16.32
C ALA A 161 -18.29 16.46 15.85
N THR A 162 -18.75 15.39 15.22
CA THR A 162 -17.89 14.32 14.68
C THR A 162 -17.99 14.27 13.16
N LEU A 163 -16.84 14.32 12.51
CA LEU A 163 -16.67 14.06 11.07
C LEU A 163 -16.00 12.69 10.88
N SER A 164 -16.50 11.89 9.94
CA SER A 164 -15.84 10.64 9.55
C SER A 164 -14.85 10.92 8.42
N LEU A 165 -13.60 10.52 8.59
CA LEU A 165 -12.51 10.76 7.66
C LEU A 165 -12.00 9.44 7.08
N THR A 166 -11.76 9.40 5.77
CA THR A 166 -11.12 8.27 5.09
C THR A 166 -9.77 8.63 4.48
N GLY A 167 -9.29 9.84 4.74
CA GLY A 167 -8.00 10.34 4.28
C GLY A 167 -7.60 11.60 5.02
N PHE A 168 -6.39 12.08 4.75
CA PHE A 168 -5.83 13.29 5.34
C PHE A 168 -5.79 14.43 4.31
N SER A 169 -6.25 15.59 4.79
CA SER A 169 -6.31 16.85 4.07
C SER A 169 -6.75 17.94 5.09
N GLY A 170 -7.39 19.01 4.66
CA GLY A 170 -8.04 19.96 5.56
C GLY A 170 -9.52 19.67 5.80
N TYR A 171 -9.91 19.79 7.07
CA TYR A 171 -11.25 19.53 7.56
C TYR A 171 -11.67 20.53 8.63
N GLY A 172 -12.96 20.72 8.83
CA GLY A 172 -13.45 21.56 9.91
C GLY A 172 -14.95 21.77 9.91
N LEU A 173 -15.36 22.79 10.65
CA LEU A 173 -16.75 23.20 10.81
C LEU A 173 -16.93 24.63 10.33
N ILE A 174 -18.03 24.86 9.63
CA ILE A 174 -18.46 26.17 9.15
C ILE A 174 -19.94 26.39 9.49
N VAL A 175 -20.33 27.64 9.69
CA VAL A 175 -21.73 28.06 9.65
C VAL A 175 -22.08 28.41 8.21
N ILE A 176 -23.20 27.89 7.71
CA ILE A 176 -23.76 28.23 6.40
C ILE A 176 -25.05 29.08 6.59
N PRO A 177 -25.34 30.03 5.68
CA PRO A 177 -26.57 30.81 5.78
C PRO A 177 -27.82 29.95 5.49
N ASP A 178 -29.00 30.36 5.99
CA ASP A 178 -30.26 29.61 5.82
C ASP A 178 -30.71 29.41 4.35
N TYR A 179 -30.16 30.20 3.43
CA TYR A 179 -30.47 30.21 2.00
C TYR A 179 -29.27 29.79 1.15
N VAL A 180 -28.64 28.64 1.42
CA VAL A 180 -27.61 28.12 0.51
C VAL A 180 -28.26 27.43 -0.68
N GLU A 181 -28.43 28.15 -1.79
CA GLU A 181 -28.34 27.49 -3.09
C GLU A 181 -26.88 27.11 -3.30
N ASN A 182 -26.59 25.80 -3.28
CA ASN A 182 -25.23 25.33 -3.53
C ASN A 182 -24.91 25.54 -5.01
N THR A 183 -24.09 26.54 -5.30
CA THR A 183 -23.72 26.94 -6.68
C THR A 183 -22.53 26.15 -7.23
N TYR A 184 -21.93 25.28 -6.43
CA TYR A 184 -20.77 24.47 -6.79
C TYR A 184 -21.07 22.98 -6.60
N THR A 185 -20.41 22.16 -7.41
CA THR A 185 -20.59 20.71 -7.45
C THR A 185 -19.21 20.06 -7.49
N PRO A 186 -18.83 19.30 -6.44
CA PRO A 186 -17.57 18.57 -6.42
C PRO A 186 -17.42 17.60 -7.59
N SER A 187 -16.19 17.30 -7.99
CA SER A 187 -15.92 16.42 -9.13
C SER A 187 -16.21 14.96 -8.80
N ALA A 188 -15.85 14.51 -7.61
CA ALA A 188 -16.07 13.14 -7.16
C ALA A 188 -17.54 12.92 -6.73
N GLN A 189 -18.15 11.81 -7.18
CA GLN A 189 -19.55 11.51 -6.82
C GLN A 189 -19.72 11.30 -5.31
N GLY A 190 -18.71 10.77 -4.61
CA GLY A 190 -18.74 10.67 -3.16
C GLY A 190 -18.81 12.02 -2.46
N ALA A 191 -18.02 13.00 -2.90
CA ALA A 191 -18.09 14.37 -2.39
C ALA A 191 -19.43 15.06 -2.73
N GLN A 192 -20.02 14.76 -3.89
CA GLN A 192 -21.38 15.22 -4.20
C GLN A 192 -22.43 14.59 -3.27
N ALA A 193 -22.26 13.32 -2.91
CA ALA A 193 -23.17 12.60 -2.02
C ALA A 193 -23.09 13.15 -0.59
N THR A 194 -21.89 13.27 -0.03
CA THR A 194 -21.68 13.84 1.31
C THR A 194 -22.18 15.28 1.38
N GLN A 195 -21.97 16.07 0.33
CA GLN A 195 -22.51 17.43 0.26
C GLN A 195 -24.03 17.48 0.31
N LYS A 196 -24.73 16.64 -0.47
CA LYS A 196 -26.20 16.56 -0.45
C LYS A 196 -26.71 16.08 0.91
N LEU A 197 -26.03 15.10 1.52
CA LEU A 197 -26.37 14.56 2.85
C LEU A 197 -26.19 15.62 3.95
N ALA A 198 -25.09 16.37 3.93
CA ALA A 198 -24.81 17.42 4.90
C ALA A 198 -25.92 18.48 4.92
N ILE A 199 -26.33 18.96 3.75
CA ILE A 199 -27.37 19.99 3.61
C ILE A 199 -28.73 19.48 4.11
N ILE A 200 -29.17 18.31 3.63
CA ILE A 200 -30.48 17.76 4.01
C ILE A 200 -30.54 17.48 5.52
N THR A 201 -29.46 16.91 6.08
CA THR A 201 -29.38 16.63 7.51
C THR A 201 -29.41 17.92 8.32
N GLN A 202 -28.61 18.92 7.95
CA GLN A 202 -28.56 20.18 8.68
C GLN A 202 -29.88 20.95 8.61
N ASN A 203 -30.58 20.90 7.47
CA ASN A 203 -31.89 21.53 7.32
C ASN A 203 -32.97 20.94 8.23
N GLN A 204 -32.85 19.65 8.60
CA GLN A 204 -33.76 19.02 9.57
C GLN A 204 -33.34 19.22 11.02
N LEU A 205 -32.04 19.25 11.30
CA LEU A 205 -31.53 19.36 12.68
C LEU A 205 -31.50 20.79 13.21
N LYS A 206 -31.52 21.80 12.34
CA LYS A 206 -31.55 23.20 12.77
C LYS A 206 -32.74 23.49 13.69
N ASP A 207 -32.56 24.46 14.58
CA ASP A 207 -33.57 24.87 15.57
C ASP A 207 -34.08 23.73 16.49
N GLY A 208 -33.27 22.67 16.64
CA GLY A 208 -33.59 21.52 17.49
C GLY A 208 -34.56 20.52 16.85
N GLY A 209 -34.68 20.53 15.52
CA GLY A 209 -35.45 19.54 14.79
C GLY A 209 -34.84 18.13 14.83
N THR A 210 -35.57 17.17 14.28
CA THR A 210 -35.17 15.75 14.22
C THR A 210 -35.31 15.22 12.81
N ILE A 211 -34.53 14.20 12.46
CA ILE A 211 -34.63 13.54 11.16
C ILE A 211 -35.93 12.74 11.11
N ASP A 212 -36.87 13.16 10.27
CA ASP A 212 -38.14 12.47 10.06
C ASP A 212 -38.01 11.26 9.11
N ALA A 213 -39.10 10.50 8.96
CA ALA A 213 -39.13 9.31 8.11
C ALA A 213 -38.93 9.64 6.62
N ALA A 214 -39.43 10.79 6.15
CA ALA A 214 -39.27 11.22 4.77
C ALA A 214 -37.81 11.55 4.45
N THR A 215 -37.13 12.26 5.35
CA THR A 215 -35.70 12.58 5.24
C THR A 215 -34.84 11.33 5.37
N THR A 216 -35.19 10.42 6.28
CA THR A 216 -34.54 9.11 6.39
C THR A 216 -34.54 8.39 5.04
N GLN A 217 -35.69 8.35 4.35
CA GLN A 217 -35.79 7.73 3.03
C GLN A 217 -34.93 8.46 1.98
N GLN A 218 -34.91 9.81 2.01
CA GLN A 218 -34.06 10.59 1.10
C GLN A 218 -32.56 10.30 1.30
N ILE A 219 -32.11 10.18 2.55
CA ILE A 219 -30.72 9.82 2.88
C ILE A 219 -30.39 8.43 2.31
N ILE A 220 -31.24 7.44 2.57
CA ILE A 220 -31.07 6.07 2.05
C ILE A 220 -31.02 6.08 0.52
N ASP A 221 -31.86 6.87 -0.15
CA ASP A 221 -31.87 6.97 -1.60
C ASP A 221 -30.60 7.62 -2.14
N ILE A 222 -30.06 8.66 -1.48
CA ILE A 222 -28.76 9.24 -1.85
C ILE A 222 -27.64 8.21 -1.72
N LEU A 223 -27.58 7.47 -0.61
CA LEU A 223 -26.57 6.44 -0.37
C LEU A 223 -26.67 5.30 -1.39
N ARG A 224 -27.88 4.86 -1.74
CA ARG A 224 -28.10 3.86 -2.80
C ARG A 224 -27.69 4.37 -4.18
N ASN A 225 -27.92 5.64 -4.46
CA ASN A 225 -27.51 6.24 -5.72
C ASN A 225 -25.99 6.41 -5.79
N TRP A 226 -25.33 6.76 -4.67
CA TRP A 226 -23.88 6.82 -4.58
C TRP A 226 -23.27 5.46 -4.88
N TYR A 227 -23.79 4.41 -4.26
CA TYR A 227 -23.39 3.04 -4.55
C TYR A 227 -23.46 2.71 -6.06
N LYS A 228 -24.61 2.96 -6.69
CA LYS A 228 -24.80 2.66 -8.13
C LYS A 228 -23.92 3.50 -9.05
N ALA A 229 -23.68 4.77 -8.69
CA ALA A 229 -23.00 5.72 -9.54
C ALA A 229 -21.47 5.58 -9.50
N ALA A 230 -20.92 5.26 -8.34
CA ALA A 230 -19.47 5.22 -8.11
C ALA A 230 -19.01 3.87 -7.56
N VAL A 231 -19.35 3.51 -6.31
CA VAL A 231 -18.82 2.32 -5.61
C VAL A 231 -18.94 1.06 -6.46
N LYS A 232 -20.14 0.75 -6.98
CA LYS A 232 -20.39 -0.42 -7.82
C LYS A 232 -19.56 -0.39 -9.11
N LYS A 233 -19.49 0.76 -9.77
CA LYS A 233 -18.78 0.88 -11.05
C LYS A 233 -17.27 0.77 -10.87
N GLN A 234 -16.73 1.42 -9.85
CA GLN A 234 -15.29 1.40 -9.57
C GLN A 234 -14.84 0.01 -9.12
N THR A 235 -15.59 -0.66 -8.24
CA THR A 235 -15.27 -2.05 -7.83
C THR A 235 -15.42 -3.04 -8.98
N GLN A 236 -16.39 -2.85 -9.89
CA GLN A 236 -16.48 -3.62 -11.13
C GLN A 236 -15.30 -3.37 -12.08
N ALA A 237 -14.85 -2.12 -12.21
CA ALA A 237 -13.69 -1.78 -13.04
C ALA A 237 -12.40 -2.39 -12.46
N ALA A 238 -12.21 -2.32 -11.14
CA ALA A 238 -11.08 -2.89 -10.45
C ALA A 238 -10.99 -4.44 -10.57
N ALA A 239 -12.11 -5.11 -10.82
CA ALA A 239 -12.14 -6.54 -11.15
C ALA A 239 -11.57 -6.89 -12.53
N GLY A 240 -11.26 -5.89 -13.37
CA GLY A 240 -10.57 -6.08 -14.65
C GLY A 240 -9.29 -5.26 -14.81
N ASP A 241 -8.98 -4.38 -13.87
CA ASP A 241 -7.77 -3.55 -13.84
C ASP A 241 -7.33 -3.36 -12.38
N ASP A 242 -6.25 -4.04 -11.99
CA ASP A 242 -5.82 -4.05 -10.60
C ASP A 242 -5.19 -2.74 -10.13
N ALA A 243 -4.83 -1.83 -11.05
CA ALA A 243 -4.36 -0.50 -10.70
C ALA A 243 -5.47 0.38 -10.10
N LEU A 244 -6.75 -0.02 -10.27
CA LEU A 244 -7.91 0.69 -9.75
C LEU A 244 -8.37 0.17 -8.38
N PHE A 245 -7.72 -0.87 -7.83
CA PHE A 245 -8.18 -1.54 -6.62
C PHE A 245 -8.24 -0.59 -5.42
N GLU A 246 -7.15 0.10 -5.12
CA GLU A 246 -7.04 1.00 -3.97
C GLU A 246 -8.02 2.17 -4.07
N GLN A 247 -8.17 2.76 -5.26
CA GLN A 247 -9.15 3.82 -5.50
C GLN A 247 -10.59 3.33 -5.28
N ALA A 248 -10.94 2.16 -5.84
CA ALA A 248 -12.27 1.59 -5.68
C ALA A 248 -12.58 1.24 -4.22
N TYR A 249 -11.57 0.77 -3.48
CA TYR A 249 -11.68 0.49 -2.06
C TYR A 249 -11.90 1.78 -1.24
N HIS A 250 -11.16 2.86 -1.50
CA HIS A 250 -11.35 4.11 -0.76
C HIS A 250 -12.74 4.73 -1.01
N GLU A 251 -13.27 4.65 -2.23
CA GLU A 251 -14.65 5.07 -2.52
C GLU A 251 -15.68 4.22 -1.74
N TYR A 252 -15.46 2.90 -1.68
CA TYR A 252 -16.28 2.00 -0.85
C TYR A 252 -16.18 2.35 0.64
N LEU A 253 -14.97 2.58 1.16
CA LEU A 253 -14.74 2.91 2.57
C LEU A 253 -15.44 4.22 2.94
N SER A 254 -15.35 5.24 2.07
CA SER A 254 -16.05 6.50 2.25
C SER A 254 -17.56 6.30 2.32
N TRP A 255 -18.13 5.58 1.35
CA TRP A 255 -19.57 5.26 1.34
C TRP A 255 -20.01 4.48 2.59
N ARG A 256 -19.28 3.42 2.96
CA ARG A 256 -19.59 2.60 4.14
C ARG A 256 -19.48 3.37 5.45
N SER A 257 -18.49 4.24 5.59
CA SER A 257 -18.32 5.08 6.79
C SER A 257 -19.53 5.97 7.04
N VAL A 258 -20.11 6.52 5.97
CA VAL A 258 -21.32 7.35 6.08
C VAL A 258 -22.52 6.49 6.48
N ILE A 259 -22.71 5.31 5.89
CA ILE A 259 -23.79 4.39 6.30
C ILE A 259 -23.72 4.08 7.80
N GLN A 260 -22.53 3.74 8.29
CA GLN A 260 -22.29 3.44 9.71
C GLN A 260 -22.55 4.65 10.60
N SER A 261 -22.18 5.85 10.16
CA SER A 261 -22.42 7.08 10.93
C SER A 261 -23.91 7.34 11.20
N TYR A 262 -24.76 7.02 10.22
CA TYR A 262 -26.22 7.14 10.28
C TYR A 262 -26.93 5.90 10.86
N GLY A 263 -26.29 4.74 10.90
CA GLY A 263 -26.89 3.48 11.37
C GLY A 263 -27.86 2.84 10.38
N TYR A 264 -27.57 2.92 9.07
CA TYR A 264 -28.44 2.42 7.99
C TYR A 264 -27.95 1.13 7.32
N GLU A 265 -27.12 0.35 8.00
CA GLU A 265 -26.56 -0.91 7.49
C GLU A 265 -27.66 -1.91 7.11
N ASP A 266 -28.71 -2.04 7.91
CA ASP A 266 -29.83 -2.94 7.62
C ASP A 266 -30.63 -2.49 6.38
N ASN A 267 -30.77 -1.18 6.18
CA ASN A 267 -31.48 -0.60 5.03
C ASN A 267 -30.71 -0.79 3.71
N LEU A 268 -29.39 -0.93 3.77
CA LEU A 268 -28.49 -1.03 2.63
C LEU A 268 -27.75 -2.39 2.58
N ARG A 269 -28.26 -3.39 3.30
CA ARG A 269 -27.62 -4.71 3.42
C ARG A 269 -27.37 -5.38 2.07
N SER A 270 -28.28 -5.22 1.10
CA SER A 270 -28.09 -5.75 -0.26
C SER A 270 -26.93 -5.09 -0.99
N GLU A 271 -26.84 -3.77 -0.93
CA GLU A 271 -25.79 -2.98 -1.55
C GLU A 271 -24.44 -3.24 -0.89
N LEU A 272 -24.40 -3.35 0.45
CA LEU A 272 -23.19 -3.71 1.20
C LEU A 272 -22.70 -5.11 0.78
N SER A 273 -23.59 -6.10 0.77
CA SER A 273 -23.22 -7.47 0.36
C SER A 273 -22.76 -7.56 -1.09
N GLU A 274 -23.37 -6.79 -2.01
CA GLU A 274 -22.94 -6.76 -3.40
C GLU A 274 -21.57 -6.04 -3.55
N ALA A 275 -21.35 -4.94 -2.82
CA ALA A 275 -20.09 -4.23 -2.82
C ALA A 275 -18.94 -5.10 -2.29
N ASP A 276 -19.15 -5.82 -1.19
CA ASP A 276 -18.18 -6.74 -0.61
C ASP A 276 -17.79 -7.85 -1.61
N ALA A 277 -18.78 -8.45 -2.28
CA ALA A 277 -18.54 -9.48 -3.30
C ALA A 277 -17.83 -8.94 -4.54
N LEU A 278 -18.02 -7.66 -4.90
CA LEU A 278 -17.29 -7.02 -6.00
C LEU A 278 -15.85 -6.70 -5.59
N LEU A 279 -15.63 -6.22 -4.37
CA LEU A 279 -14.29 -5.99 -3.83
C LEU A 279 -13.50 -7.29 -3.71
N GLU A 280 -14.12 -8.40 -3.30
CA GLU A 280 -13.47 -9.71 -3.25
C GLU A 280 -12.98 -10.17 -4.64
N LYS A 281 -13.78 -9.91 -5.69
CA LYS A 281 -13.37 -10.17 -7.08
C LYS A 281 -12.21 -9.27 -7.52
N ALA A 282 -12.29 -7.98 -7.22
CA ALA A 282 -11.24 -7.02 -7.51
C ALA A 282 -9.93 -7.37 -6.78
N PHE A 283 -10.03 -7.79 -5.53
CA PHE A 283 -8.93 -8.28 -4.72
C PHE A 283 -8.27 -9.50 -5.37
N THR A 284 -9.07 -10.51 -5.71
CA THR A 284 -8.56 -11.74 -6.34
C THR A 284 -7.82 -11.42 -7.63
N PHE A 285 -8.40 -10.55 -8.47
CA PHE A 285 -7.76 -10.08 -9.69
C PHE A 285 -6.45 -9.35 -9.41
N ALA A 286 -6.40 -8.48 -8.40
CA ALA A 286 -5.19 -7.76 -8.01
C ALA A 286 -4.07 -8.69 -7.52
N VAL A 287 -4.40 -9.69 -6.70
CA VAL A 287 -3.45 -10.72 -6.27
C VAL A 287 -2.91 -11.51 -7.47
N ASP A 288 -3.77 -11.91 -8.39
CA ASP A 288 -3.38 -12.64 -9.60
C ASP A 288 -2.47 -11.82 -10.52
N GLN A 289 -2.83 -10.56 -10.79
CA GLN A 289 -2.01 -9.69 -11.64
C GLN A 289 -0.67 -9.33 -11.01
N SER A 290 -0.63 -9.06 -9.69
CA SER A 290 0.61 -8.78 -8.97
C SER A 290 1.55 -9.98 -9.01
N SER A 291 1.02 -11.18 -8.73
CA SER A 291 1.77 -12.44 -8.82
C SER A 291 2.26 -12.72 -10.24
N LYS A 292 1.44 -12.44 -11.26
CA LYS A 292 1.82 -12.56 -12.67
C LYS A 292 2.96 -11.61 -13.04
N ARG A 293 2.86 -10.32 -12.68
CA ARG A 293 3.92 -9.33 -12.93
C ARG A 293 5.22 -9.73 -12.23
N CYS A 294 5.15 -10.22 -11.00
CA CYS A 294 6.32 -10.78 -10.33
C CYS A 294 6.96 -11.92 -11.13
N ARG A 295 6.20 -12.96 -11.51
CA ARG A 295 6.75 -14.12 -12.21
C ARG A 295 7.29 -13.81 -13.60
N GLU A 296 6.50 -13.11 -14.41
CA GLU A 296 6.75 -12.90 -15.84
C GLU A 296 7.71 -11.73 -16.09
N LYS A 297 7.59 -10.65 -15.32
CA LYS A 297 8.45 -9.46 -15.46
C LYS A 297 9.62 -9.44 -14.49
N LYS A 298 9.72 -10.40 -13.57
CA LYS A 298 10.72 -10.44 -12.49
C LYS A 298 10.67 -9.17 -11.63
N ASP A 299 9.48 -8.59 -11.47
CA ASP A 299 9.27 -7.39 -10.67
C ASP A 299 9.08 -7.75 -9.19
N ILE A 300 10.15 -7.61 -8.41
CA ILE A 300 10.14 -7.92 -6.98
C ILE A 300 9.29 -6.92 -6.17
N THR A 301 9.00 -5.74 -6.71
CA THR A 301 8.20 -4.74 -5.98
C THR A 301 6.76 -5.19 -5.77
N GLU A 302 6.29 -6.14 -6.60
CA GLU A 302 4.99 -6.80 -6.45
C GLU A 302 4.90 -7.66 -5.19
N ALA A 303 6.02 -8.12 -4.61
CA ALA A 303 6.01 -8.80 -3.31
C ALA A 303 5.45 -7.89 -2.21
N ALA A 304 5.84 -6.61 -2.19
CA ALA A 304 5.31 -5.64 -1.24
C ALA A 304 3.82 -5.37 -1.45
N ARG A 305 3.38 -5.28 -2.72
CA ARG A 305 1.95 -5.16 -3.06
C ARG A 305 1.15 -6.39 -2.59
N LEU A 306 1.67 -7.59 -2.79
CA LEU A 306 1.04 -8.84 -2.33
C LEU A 306 0.97 -8.93 -0.80
N MET A 307 2.01 -8.49 -0.09
CA MET A 307 1.99 -8.38 1.37
C MET A 307 0.93 -7.38 1.86
N TRP A 308 0.82 -6.22 1.19
CA TRP A 308 -0.22 -5.24 1.48
C TRP A 308 -1.62 -5.82 1.24
N LEU A 309 -1.83 -6.56 0.15
CA LEU A 309 -3.08 -7.27 -0.14
C LEU A 309 -3.38 -8.35 0.92
N ALA A 310 -2.39 -9.12 1.36
CA ALA A 310 -2.58 -10.08 2.44
C ALA A 310 -3.06 -9.38 3.73
N LYS A 311 -2.42 -8.27 4.10
CA LYS A 311 -2.82 -7.45 5.26
C LYS A 311 -4.22 -6.85 5.09
N PHE A 312 -4.57 -6.40 3.89
CA PHE A 312 -5.91 -5.93 3.55
C PHE A 312 -6.96 -7.03 3.81
N ALA A 313 -6.74 -8.24 3.30
CA ALA A 313 -7.66 -9.35 3.48
C ALA A 313 -7.84 -9.73 4.97
N GLN A 314 -6.73 -9.75 5.72
CA GLN A 314 -6.74 -9.98 7.17
C GLN A 314 -7.62 -8.96 7.91
N VAL A 315 -7.46 -7.68 7.60
CA VAL A 315 -8.11 -6.58 8.33
C VAL A 315 -9.59 -6.45 7.95
N HIS A 316 -9.93 -6.66 6.69
CA HIS A 316 -11.29 -6.45 6.19
C HIS A 316 -12.14 -7.72 6.16
N GLY A 317 -11.53 -8.90 6.22
CA GLY A 317 -12.22 -10.16 5.97
C GLY A 317 -12.72 -10.28 4.52
N ILE A 318 -12.07 -9.60 3.57
CA ILE A 318 -12.39 -9.60 2.15
C ILE A 318 -11.24 -10.23 1.38
N GLY A 319 -11.53 -11.34 0.69
CA GLY A 319 -10.53 -12.08 -0.08
C GLY A 319 -9.79 -13.15 0.72
N ASP A 320 -8.80 -13.76 0.08
CA ASP A 320 -8.00 -14.85 0.62
C ASP A 320 -6.61 -14.35 1.04
N GLU A 321 -6.46 -14.04 2.34
CA GLU A 321 -5.19 -13.63 2.96
C GLU A 321 -4.06 -14.63 2.67
N LYS A 322 -4.34 -15.92 2.83
CA LYS A 322 -3.33 -16.97 2.68
C LYS A 322 -2.82 -17.03 1.25
N ASN A 323 -3.71 -16.99 0.27
CA ASN A 323 -3.33 -16.99 -1.14
C ASN A 323 -2.47 -15.78 -1.51
N ALA A 324 -2.81 -14.58 -1.01
CA ALA A 324 -2.00 -13.38 -1.22
C ALA A 324 -0.61 -13.52 -0.59
N LEU A 325 -0.55 -14.03 0.64
CA LEU A 325 0.70 -14.24 1.37
C LEU A 325 1.59 -15.32 0.72
N ASP A 326 1.02 -16.47 0.34
CA ASP A 326 1.73 -17.53 -0.37
C ASP A 326 2.35 -16.99 -1.67
N LYS A 327 1.61 -16.17 -2.42
CA LYS A 327 2.10 -15.53 -3.65
C LYS A 327 3.17 -14.48 -3.37
N ALA A 328 3.10 -13.76 -2.26
CA ALA A 328 4.16 -12.85 -1.83
C ALA A 328 5.46 -13.64 -1.58
N PHE A 329 5.40 -14.76 -0.85
CA PHE A 329 6.57 -15.59 -0.59
C PHE A 329 7.11 -16.26 -1.85
N GLN A 330 6.23 -16.73 -2.75
CA GLN A 330 6.63 -17.22 -4.08
C GLN A 330 7.36 -16.15 -4.89
N CYS A 331 6.98 -14.88 -4.73
CA CYS A 331 7.64 -13.75 -5.37
C CYS A 331 9.02 -13.42 -4.75
N THR A 332 9.30 -13.81 -3.50
CA THR A 332 10.55 -13.45 -2.80
C THR A 332 11.65 -14.53 -2.83
N ASN A 333 11.66 -15.36 -3.88
CA ASN A 333 12.68 -16.38 -4.05
C ASN A 333 13.87 -15.85 -4.85
N PHE A 334 15.09 -16.10 -4.38
CA PHE A 334 16.31 -15.67 -5.04
C PHE A 334 17.35 -16.79 -5.14
N GLU A 335 18.34 -16.58 -5.99
CA GLU A 335 19.60 -17.32 -5.98
C GLU A 335 20.75 -16.31 -5.91
N LEU A 336 21.67 -16.49 -4.97
CA LEU A 336 22.96 -15.81 -5.00
C LEU A 336 23.89 -16.60 -5.91
N SER A 337 24.10 -16.12 -7.13
CA SER A 337 25.13 -16.65 -8.03
C SER A 337 26.48 -16.08 -7.64
N ILE A 338 27.48 -16.95 -7.56
CA ILE A 338 28.85 -16.62 -7.19
C ILE A 338 29.76 -17.15 -8.27
N THR A 339 30.56 -16.27 -8.87
CA THR A 339 31.68 -16.63 -9.74
C THR A 339 32.91 -15.93 -9.19
N SER A 340 33.94 -16.67 -8.81
CA SER A 340 35.12 -16.10 -8.17
C SER A 340 36.39 -16.80 -8.63
N THR A 341 37.43 -16.01 -8.86
CA THR A 341 38.80 -16.46 -9.07
C THR A 341 39.70 -15.64 -8.16
N THR A 342 40.59 -16.32 -7.44
CA THR A 342 41.62 -15.69 -6.59
C THR A 342 43.00 -16.17 -7.02
N ASP A 343 43.99 -15.30 -6.91
CA ASP A 343 45.41 -15.57 -7.08
C ASP A 343 46.16 -15.05 -5.84
N ASP A 344 46.53 -15.97 -4.96
CA ASP A 344 47.28 -15.70 -3.73
C ASP A 344 48.74 -16.09 -3.92
N PHE A 345 49.56 -15.11 -4.35
CA PHE A 345 50.98 -15.29 -4.64
C PHE A 345 51.29 -16.47 -5.60
N GLY A 346 50.50 -16.62 -6.66
CA GLY A 346 50.61 -17.70 -7.63
C GLY A 346 49.77 -18.93 -7.28
N SER A 347 49.13 -18.99 -6.12
CA SER A 347 48.14 -20.03 -5.80
C SER A 347 46.78 -19.59 -6.33
N ILE A 348 46.39 -20.14 -7.49
CA ILE A 348 45.18 -19.73 -8.21
C ILE A 348 44.10 -20.77 -8.01
N ALA A 349 42.88 -20.36 -7.69
CA ALA A 349 41.72 -21.24 -7.74
C ALA A 349 40.45 -20.47 -8.09
N SER A 350 39.42 -21.20 -8.51
CA SER A 350 38.14 -20.62 -8.88
C SER A 350 36.98 -21.38 -8.25
N LEU A 351 35.86 -20.71 -8.06
CA LEU A 351 34.58 -21.34 -7.76
C LEU A 351 33.45 -20.70 -8.55
N SER A 352 32.45 -21.52 -8.85
CA SER A 352 31.24 -21.09 -9.52
C SER A 352 30.06 -21.91 -9.00
N GLY A 353 29.03 -21.24 -8.51
CA GLY A 353 27.85 -21.92 -7.99
C GLY A 353 26.74 -20.95 -7.60
N THR A 354 25.66 -21.49 -7.05
CA THR A 354 24.50 -20.71 -6.58
C THR A 354 24.14 -21.10 -5.16
N VAL A 355 23.64 -20.14 -4.38
CA VAL A 355 23.03 -20.38 -3.08
C VAL A 355 21.54 -20.02 -3.20
N PRO A 356 20.61 -20.98 -3.11
CA PRO A 356 19.18 -20.66 -3.12
C PRO A 356 18.86 -19.89 -1.84
N LEU A 357 18.14 -18.77 -1.98
CA LEU A 357 17.73 -17.92 -0.88
C LEU A 357 16.21 -17.86 -0.82
N THR A 358 15.68 -18.05 0.38
CA THR A 358 14.25 -17.97 0.68
C THR A 358 14.01 -17.07 1.88
N ILE A 359 12.87 -16.40 1.88
CA ILE A 359 12.39 -15.69 3.07
C ILE A 359 11.65 -16.70 3.95
N ASP A 360 12.08 -16.82 5.20
CA ASP A 360 11.35 -17.60 6.19
C ASP A 360 10.05 -16.88 6.57
N GLU A 361 8.92 -17.58 6.49
CA GLU A 361 7.59 -16.99 6.62
C GLU A 361 7.30 -16.44 8.03
N ASN A 362 7.98 -16.97 9.05
CA ASN A 362 7.74 -16.59 10.45
C ASN A 362 8.62 -15.41 10.89
N THR A 363 9.87 -15.40 10.46
CA THR A 363 10.87 -14.41 10.85
C THR A 363 10.99 -13.28 9.84
N LEU A 364 10.47 -13.47 8.62
CA LEU A 364 10.63 -12.57 7.47
C LEU A 364 12.10 -12.28 7.16
N LYS A 365 12.99 -13.24 7.48
CA LYS A 365 14.43 -13.14 7.22
C LYS A 365 14.79 -13.95 5.99
N LEU A 366 15.60 -13.34 5.13
CA LEU A 366 16.23 -14.02 4.01
C LEU A 366 17.36 -14.89 4.54
N THR A 367 17.38 -16.16 4.14
CA THR A 367 18.43 -17.12 4.48
C THR A 367 18.70 -18.04 3.30
N GLY A 368 19.84 -18.71 3.33
CA GLY A 368 20.14 -19.76 2.36
C GLY A 368 21.47 -20.41 2.67
N THR A 369 21.64 -21.66 2.28
CA THR A 369 22.92 -22.35 2.38
C THR A 369 23.14 -23.25 1.19
N ASN A 370 24.37 -23.31 0.70
CA ASN A 370 24.79 -24.32 -0.26
C ASN A 370 26.30 -24.55 -0.17
N THR A 371 26.74 -25.67 -0.71
CA THR A 371 28.15 -26.01 -0.83
C THR A 371 28.58 -25.88 -2.28
N ILE A 372 29.65 -25.13 -2.52
CA ILE A 372 30.20 -24.88 -3.86
C ILE A 372 31.60 -25.48 -3.92
N PRO A 373 31.91 -26.30 -4.95
CA PRO A 373 33.23 -26.88 -5.10
C PRO A 373 34.24 -25.85 -5.62
N GLU A 374 35.45 -25.92 -5.10
CA GLU A 374 36.62 -25.31 -5.72
C GLU A 374 36.96 -26.04 -7.02
N THR A 375 37.42 -25.28 -8.01
CA THR A 375 37.75 -25.75 -9.35
C THR A 375 39.02 -25.09 -9.86
N ASN A 376 39.70 -25.77 -10.79
CA ASN A 376 40.88 -25.27 -11.50
C ASN A 376 42.03 -24.76 -10.60
N PRO A 377 42.44 -25.49 -9.54
CA PRO A 377 43.56 -25.06 -8.71
C PRO A 377 44.88 -25.07 -9.51
N LYS A 378 45.75 -24.07 -9.29
CA LYS A 378 47.09 -23.96 -9.90
C LYS A 378 48.11 -23.39 -8.93
N SER A 379 49.36 -23.82 -9.05
CA SER A 379 50.51 -23.25 -8.36
C SER A 379 51.49 -22.68 -9.39
N GLY A 380 51.54 -21.35 -9.47
CA GLY A 380 52.07 -20.63 -10.63
C GLY A 380 51.31 -21.03 -11.90
N ASP A 381 52.05 -21.45 -12.92
CA ASP A 381 51.48 -21.94 -14.18
C ASP A 381 51.07 -23.41 -14.16
N ASN A 382 51.36 -24.14 -13.07
CA ASN A 382 51.16 -25.60 -13.01
C ASN A 382 49.73 -25.94 -12.57
N PRO A 383 48.96 -26.71 -13.35
CA PRO A 383 47.65 -27.19 -12.91
C PRO A 383 47.81 -28.20 -11.79
N CYS A 384 46.91 -28.11 -10.81
CA CYS A 384 46.88 -29.00 -9.67
C CYS A 384 45.66 -29.94 -9.76
N SER A 385 45.78 -31.13 -9.17
CA SER A 385 44.68 -32.08 -9.00
C SER A 385 44.52 -32.47 -7.53
N SER A 386 43.29 -32.58 -7.04
CA SER A 386 42.98 -32.93 -5.65
C SER A 386 41.63 -33.65 -5.55
N ALA A 387 41.31 -34.17 -4.37
CA ALA A 387 39.91 -34.42 -4.02
C ALA A 387 39.13 -33.09 -4.06
N VAL A 388 37.86 -33.13 -4.45
CA VAL A 388 37.01 -31.94 -4.55
C VAL A 388 36.91 -31.27 -3.18
N VAL A 389 37.48 -30.07 -3.06
CA VAL A 389 37.34 -29.22 -1.88
C VAL A 389 36.07 -28.41 -2.01
N ASN A 390 35.29 -28.38 -0.94
CA ASN A 390 33.95 -27.82 -0.92
C ASN A 390 33.89 -26.69 0.09
N GLN A 391 33.34 -25.54 -0.31
CA GLN A 391 33.14 -24.40 0.57
C GLN A 391 31.65 -24.21 0.83
N THR A 392 31.25 -24.13 2.11
CA THR A 392 29.84 -23.88 2.45
C THR A 392 29.60 -22.40 2.58
N PHE A 393 28.66 -21.91 1.80
CA PHE A 393 28.18 -20.54 1.79
C PHE A 393 26.83 -20.50 2.48
N THR A 394 26.72 -19.67 3.52
CA THR A 394 25.48 -19.46 4.26
C THR A 394 25.18 -17.98 4.35
N VAL A 395 24.05 -17.56 3.78
CA VAL A 395 23.50 -16.22 4.07
C VAL A 395 22.84 -16.31 5.45
N GLU A 396 23.46 -15.65 6.44
CA GLU A 396 22.91 -15.57 7.79
C GLU A 396 21.60 -14.76 7.77
N PRO A 397 20.65 -15.02 8.70
CA PRO A 397 19.34 -14.37 8.69
C PRO A 397 19.44 -12.83 8.64
N THR A 398 18.93 -12.24 7.56
CA THR A 398 18.96 -10.78 7.34
C THR A 398 17.60 -10.27 6.87
N THR A 399 17.30 -9.01 7.18
CA THR A 399 16.14 -8.32 6.62
C THR A 399 16.42 -7.94 5.18
N PHE A 400 15.50 -8.31 4.28
CA PHE A 400 15.55 -7.89 2.89
C PHE A 400 14.48 -6.83 2.66
N SER A 401 14.90 -5.60 2.36
CA SER A 401 13.97 -4.47 2.13
C SER A 401 14.08 -3.98 0.70
N VAL A 402 13.00 -4.18 -0.06
CA VAL A 402 12.80 -3.55 -1.36
C VAL A 402 11.69 -2.54 -1.19
N GLN A 403 12.06 -1.31 -0.80
CA GLN A 403 11.11 -0.22 -0.73
C GLN A 403 10.80 0.29 -2.14
N THR A 404 9.56 0.72 -2.35
CA THR A 404 9.15 1.45 -3.55
C THR A 404 9.69 2.88 -3.47
N GLY A 405 10.48 3.30 -4.45
CA GLY A 405 10.91 4.70 -4.62
C GLY A 405 12.22 5.12 -3.92
N THR A 406 12.79 4.31 -3.01
CA THR A 406 14.17 4.46 -2.52
C THR A 406 15.08 3.42 -3.20
N GLN A 407 16.39 3.69 -3.28
CA GLN A 407 17.35 2.67 -3.72
C GLN A 407 17.29 1.49 -2.74
N PRO A 408 16.95 0.27 -3.17
CA PRO A 408 16.85 -0.86 -2.27
C PRO A 408 18.21 -1.09 -1.60
N LYS A 409 18.22 -1.12 -0.27
CA LYS A 409 19.43 -1.36 0.51
C LYS A 409 19.58 -2.87 0.73
N ILE A 410 20.58 -3.46 0.07
CA ILE A 410 20.86 -4.89 0.14
C ILE A 410 22.08 -5.10 1.04
N GLU A 411 21.89 -5.81 2.14
CA GLU A 411 22.95 -6.21 3.08
C GLU A 411 22.86 -7.72 3.31
N LEU A 412 23.82 -8.46 2.76
CA LEU A 412 23.87 -9.92 2.89
C LEU A 412 25.08 -10.33 3.75
N PRO A 413 24.86 -10.77 5.01
CA PRO A 413 25.90 -11.38 5.82
C PRO A 413 26.17 -12.81 5.29
N LEU A 414 27.25 -12.97 4.54
CA LEU A 414 27.66 -14.23 3.94
C LEU A 414 28.71 -14.90 4.82
N LYS A 415 28.30 -15.94 5.54
CA LYS A 415 29.20 -16.84 6.26
C LYS A 415 29.79 -17.85 5.28
N ILE A 416 31.10 -17.89 5.21
CA ILE A 416 31.85 -18.92 4.47
C ILE A 416 32.47 -19.86 5.49
N THR A 417 32.26 -21.17 5.31
CA THR A 417 32.82 -22.22 6.16
C THR A 417 33.61 -23.18 5.30
N ASP A 418 34.87 -23.38 5.66
CA ASP A 418 35.72 -24.41 5.08
C ASP A 418 35.25 -25.79 5.52
N ASN A 419 35.12 -26.72 4.57
CA ASN A 419 34.81 -28.11 4.86
C ASN A 419 36.04 -29.02 4.86
N GLY A 420 37.24 -28.46 4.70
CA GLY A 420 38.49 -29.18 4.90
C GLY A 420 39.56 -28.80 3.88
N ALA A 421 40.81 -29.01 4.28
CA ALA A 421 41.96 -28.84 3.40
C ALA A 421 42.20 -30.11 2.57
N ALA A 422 42.82 -29.95 1.40
CA ALA A 422 43.24 -31.07 0.57
C ALA A 422 44.75 -31.05 0.30
N THR A 423 45.28 -32.23 -0.03
CA THR A 423 46.57 -32.32 -0.72
C THR A 423 46.32 -32.18 -2.21
N TYR A 424 47.06 -31.26 -2.84
CA TYR A 424 47.03 -30.99 -4.27
C TYR A 424 48.30 -31.53 -4.92
N ASP A 425 48.14 -32.32 -5.97
CA ASP A 425 49.24 -32.73 -6.84
C ASP A 425 49.34 -31.75 -8.00
N CYS A 426 50.36 -30.91 -7.95
CA CYS A 426 50.72 -29.90 -8.95
C CYS A 426 51.97 -30.31 -9.74
N SER A 427 52.30 -31.61 -9.73
CA SER A 427 53.50 -32.14 -10.38
C SER A 427 53.47 -31.95 -11.89
N THR A 428 54.65 -31.80 -12.48
CA THR A 428 54.82 -31.78 -13.94
C THR A 428 55.58 -33.02 -14.39
N SER A 429 55.87 -33.15 -15.70
CA SER A 429 56.77 -34.20 -16.18
C SER A 429 58.18 -34.10 -15.61
N ASP A 430 58.57 -32.91 -15.15
CA ASP A 430 59.97 -32.58 -14.87
C ASP A 430 60.27 -32.56 -13.36
N TYR A 431 59.24 -32.46 -12.51
CA TYR A 431 59.38 -32.48 -11.04
C TYR A 431 58.06 -32.81 -10.34
N GLU A 432 58.19 -33.38 -9.14
CA GLU A 432 57.09 -33.66 -8.21
C GLU A 432 56.80 -32.43 -7.34
N LEU A 433 55.52 -32.03 -7.24
CA LEU A 433 55.06 -30.93 -6.39
C LEU A 433 53.74 -31.31 -5.73
N LEU A 434 53.82 -31.69 -4.46
CA LEU A 434 52.65 -31.91 -3.61
C LEU A 434 52.46 -30.72 -2.66
N VAL A 435 51.28 -30.11 -2.69
CA VAL A 435 50.89 -29.03 -1.78
C VAL A 435 49.92 -29.60 -0.76
N HIS A 436 50.37 -29.82 0.47
CA HIS A 436 49.59 -30.42 1.54
C HIS A 436 48.74 -29.40 2.29
N ASP A 437 47.58 -29.85 2.81
CA ASP A 437 46.68 -29.11 3.69
C ASP A 437 46.38 -27.67 3.21
N SER A 438 46.20 -27.51 1.90
CA SER A 438 45.97 -26.20 1.29
C SER A 438 44.48 -25.93 1.03
N ARG A 439 44.18 -24.63 0.88
CA ARG A 439 42.84 -24.05 0.65
C ARG A 439 42.98 -22.92 -0.36
N PHE A 440 43.23 -23.28 -1.62
CA PHE A 440 43.71 -22.32 -2.61
C PHE A 440 42.78 -21.11 -2.74
N TRP A 441 41.48 -21.35 -2.93
CA TRP A 441 40.53 -20.25 -3.10
C TRP A 441 40.28 -19.49 -1.80
N LEU A 442 40.01 -20.22 -0.71
CA LEU A 442 39.60 -19.63 0.56
C LEU A 442 40.67 -18.72 1.15
N ASN A 443 41.95 -19.10 1.06
CA ASN A 443 43.06 -18.30 1.55
C ASN A 443 43.16 -16.96 0.82
N GLY A 444 43.06 -16.98 -0.51
CA GLY A 444 43.02 -15.76 -1.32
C GLY A 444 41.81 -14.88 -0.96
N PHE A 445 40.62 -15.48 -0.87
CA PHE A 445 39.41 -14.73 -0.53
C PHE A 445 39.50 -14.10 0.88
N PHE A 446 39.90 -14.85 1.90
CA PHE A 446 40.02 -14.33 3.27
C PHE A 446 41.06 -13.21 3.38
N SER A 447 42.16 -13.31 2.66
CA SER A 447 43.21 -12.29 2.62
C SER A 447 42.70 -11.02 1.94
N ALA A 448 42.04 -11.14 0.79
CA ALA A 448 41.49 -10.00 0.07
C ALA A 448 40.33 -9.30 0.82
N HIS A 449 39.57 -10.05 1.65
CA HIS A 449 38.37 -9.56 2.33
C HIS A 449 38.51 -9.31 3.83
N ARG A 450 39.73 -9.19 4.35
CA ARG A 450 39.96 -9.02 5.81
C ARG A 450 39.23 -7.81 6.40
N SER A 451 39.08 -6.73 5.65
CA SER A 451 38.35 -5.52 6.08
C SER A 451 36.83 -5.64 6.04
N GLU A 452 36.28 -6.54 5.23
CA GLU A 452 34.84 -6.78 5.09
C GLU A 452 34.32 -7.87 6.05
N MET A 453 35.23 -8.50 6.79
CA MET A 453 34.94 -9.53 7.77
C MET A 453 34.30 -8.92 9.02
N THR A 454 33.06 -9.30 9.31
CA THR A 454 32.30 -8.77 10.45
C THR A 454 32.33 -9.69 11.66
N LYS A 455 32.57 -10.99 11.45
CA LYS A 455 32.61 -11.98 12.52
C LYS A 455 33.51 -13.16 12.16
N ILE A 456 34.39 -13.55 13.08
CA ILE A 456 35.17 -14.78 13.01
C ILE A 456 34.48 -15.82 13.89
N HIS A 457 34.12 -16.98 13.33
CA HIS A 457 33.49 -18.08 14.09
C HIS A 457 34.52 -19.15 14.47
N SER A 458 35.51 -19.39 13.62
CA SER A 458 36.66 -20.26 13.86
C SER A 458 37.82 -19.87 12.93
N GLU A 459 38.96 -20.55 13.04
CA GLU A 459 40.08 -20.43 12.08
C GLU A 459 39.66 -20.65 10.61
N ASN A 460 38.55 -21.34 10.39
CA ASN A 460 38.13 -21.83 9.08
C ASN A 460 36.70 -21.35 8.72
N SER A 461 36.20 -20.34 9.43
CA SER A 461 34.84 -19.83 9.22
C SER A 461 34.70 -18.38 9.64
N ALA A 462 34.23 -17.55 8.72
CA ALA A 462 34.00 -16.13 8.95
C ALA A 462 32.76 -15.63 8.19
N THR A 463 32.13 -14.58 8.72
CA THR A 463 31.05 -13.82 8.06
C THR A 463 31.63 -12.57 7.42
N PHE A 464 31.25 -12.33 6.18
CA PHE A 464 31.56 -11.14 5.39
C PHE A 464 30.25 -10.39 5.09
N LEU A 465 30.26 -9.07 5.21
CA LEU A 465 29.07 -8.28 4.88
C LEU A 465 29.13 -7.79 3.43
N LEU A 466 28.30 -8.36 2.58
CA LEU A 466 28.13 -7.88 1.20
C LEU A 466 27.11 -6.74 1.17
N GLN A 467 27.61 -5.54 0.94
CA GLN A 467 26.84 -4.29 0.85
C GLN A 467 27.20 -3.52 -0.43
N ASP A 468 26.62 -2.34 -0.65
CA ASP A 468 26.91 -1.47 -1.81
C ASP A 468 26.71 -2.18 -3.16
N TRP A 469 25.54 -2.79 -3.33
CA TRP A 469 25.17 -3.50 -4.55
C TRP A 469 24.72 -2.54 -5.65
N GLU A 470 25.08 -2.85 -6.89
CA GLU A 470 24.49 -2.23 -8.07
C GLU A 470 23.10 -2.84 -8.32
N ILE A 471 22.07 -2.00 -8.42
CA ILE A 471 20.71 -2.44 -8.77
C ILE A 471 20.59 -2.54 -10.28
N VAL A 472 20.42 -3.76 -10.79
CA VAL A 472 20.43 -4.08 -12.23
C VAL A 472 19.01 -4.16 -12.79
N ASN A 473 18.10 -4.88 -12.10
CA ASN A 473 16.70 -5.09 -12.51
C ASN A 473 16.51 -5.49 -13.99
N SER A 474 17.37 -6.37 -14.51
CA SER A 474 17.32 -6.76 -15.92
C SER A 474 17.77 -8.21 -16.12
N GLY A 475 17.10 -8.91 -17.04
CA GLY A 475 17.44 -10.31 -17.36
C GLY A 475 17.29 -11.29 -16.21
N GLY A 476 16.53 -10.94 -15.15
CA GLY A 476 16.41 -11.74 -13.93
C GLY A 476 17.52 -11.49 -12.90
N VAL A 477 18.50 -10.64 -13.20
CA VAL A 477 19.48 -10.13 -12.22
C VAL A 477 18.84 -8.94 -11.50
N PHE A 478 18.58 -9.08 -10.21
CA PHE A 478 18.06 -8.00 -9.38
C PHE A 478 19.19 -7.04 -9.00
N ALA A 479 20.29 -7.57 -8.47
CA ALA A 479 21.43 -6.78 -8.05
C ALA A 479 22.76 -7.51 -8.31
N ARG A 480 23.84 -6.74 -8.46
CA ARG A 480 25.19 -7.26 -8.72
C ARG A 480 26.21 -6.59 -7.81
N LYS A 481 27.21 -7.36 -7.39
CA LYS A 481 28.42 -6.86 -6.74
C LYS A 481 29.64 -7.47 -7.40
N VAL A 482 30.58 -6.62 -7.80
CA VAL A 482 31.82 -7.04 -8.48
C VAL A 482 33.01 -6.59 -7.64
N TYR A 483 33.93 -7.52 -7.43
CA TYR A 483 35.27 -7.31 -6.94
C TYR A 483 36.24 -7.63 -8.08
N ASP A 484 36.90 -6.62 -8.62
CA ASP A 484 38.02 -6.76 -9.55
C ASP A 484 39.15 -5.90 -9.00
N ARG A 485 40.05 -6.52 -8.22
CA ARG A 485 41.00 -5.80 -7.38
C ARG A 485 42.28 -6.60 -7.11
N SER A 486 43.31 -5.89 -6.67
CA SER A 486 44.48 -6.50 -6.02
C SER A 486 44.70 -5.85 -4.66
N VAL A 487 44.77 -6.66 -3.60
CA VAL A 487 44.88 -6.23 -2.20
C VAL A 487 45.90 -7.11 -1.50
N GLU A 488 46.90 -6.49 -0.84
CA GLU A 488 47.96 -7.20 -0.10
C GLU A 488 48.71 -8.29 -0.90
N GLY A 489 48.80 -8.17 -2.23
CA GLY A 489 49.46 -9.16 -3.09
C GLY A 489 48.56 -10.30 -3.59
N VAL A 490 47.28 -10.29 -3.21
CA VAL A 490 46.25 -11.17 -3.76
C VAL A 490 45.53 -10.45 -4.89
N ALA A 491 45.33 -11.11 -6.04
CA ALA A 491 44.42 -10.65 -7.07
C ALA A 491 43.09 -11.39 -6.99
N GLU A 492 41.98 -10.68 -7.17
CA GLU A 492 40.64 -11.24 -7.07
C GLU A 492 39.77 -10.74 -8.23
N GLN A 493 39.05 -11.67 -8.85
CA GLN A 493 37.92 -11.41 -9.73
C GLN A 493 36.71 -12.19 -9.22
N THR A 494 35.83 -11.52 -8.48
CA THR A 494 34.62 -12.11 -7.92
C THR A 494 33.39 -11.32 -8.34
N THR A 495 32.39 -12.01 -8.86
CA THR A 495 31.06 -11.47 -9.14
C THR A 495 30.03 -12.21 -8.30
N PHE A 496 29.25 -11.46 -7.54
CA PHE A 496 28.02 -11.90 -6.91
C PHE A 496 26.83 -11.32 -7.67
N GLU A 497 25.89 -12.16 -8.06
CA GLU A 497 24.61 -11.72 -8.64
C GLU A 497 23.46 -12.27 -7.80
N LEU A 498 22.56 -11.37 -7.38
CA LEU A 498 21.32 -11.74 -6.74
C LEU A 498 20.27 -11.92 -7.84
N LEU A 499 19.97 -13.18 -8.18
CA LEU A 499 19.04 -13.55 -9.23
C LEU A 499 17.64 -13.67 -8.65
N HIS A 500 16.65 -12.99 -9.22
CA HIS A 500 15.25 -13.09 -8.81
C HIS A 500 14.60 -14.30 -9.50
N LYS A 501 14.18 -15.28 -8.69
CA LYS A 501 13.67 -16.60 -9.11
C LYS A 501 12.25 -16.85 -8.57
N PRO A 502 11.27 -16.02 -8.92
CA PRO A 502 9.91 -16.19 -8.42
C PRO A 502 9.32 -17.51 -8.90
N GLN A 503 8.53 -18.15 -8.04
CA GLN A 503 7.88 -19.45 -8.28
C GLN A 503 6.50 -19.32 -8.88
#